data_AF-A0A9E3KV90-F1
#
_entry.id   AF-A0A9E3KV90-F1
#
_cell.length_a   1.000
_cell.length_b   1.000
_cell.length_c   1.000
_cell.angle_alpha   90.00
_cell.angle_beta   90.00
_cell.angle_gamma   90.00
#
_symmetry.space_group_name_H-M   'P 1'
#
loop_
_entity.id
_entity.type
_entity.pdbx_description
1 polymer ?
#
loop_
_entity_poly.entity_id
_entity_poly.type
_entity_poly.pdbx_seq_one_letter_code
_entity_poly.pdbx_strand_id
1 'polypeptide(L)'
;MKKFGFFLQVIALSALMLTFLSCEEDPQLPDNLVAFESAQLGFTSDEDELIININFSRSTANQGSITVNFEANGIVYGDDFTTSPQATGNTITIPVVAGASQVSFTISKTESVLLDGDESVTFSISNVVNGLVVGETTQLVLSFAEILAEQAIMNINGGGPTYPNKVFIDLSANRQTAVDRTSWDLGFFMGDDFRVTLNSSVTMMARAIDKTDLNAVNAADTVDFDDVMIVGANSSIEAMAWIDDPAGDLAKTAIASISVTASENKVYIVNRGASNPPSDPSQPIPSRGWKKIRIIRNGNGYTLQHADIAATSFQEIQITKDSQFNFRYISFENGVVNVEPAKARWDIAWTGFTNSTNFGAGFIPYYFQDIILQSRNGVETAELLITNAGTYEAFQESNLTGVTWLTTQIGIGAKWRSGGGPGSAPAVRSDRFYLVKDVDGNIYKLRFTALTQNGERGRPQIEFALVKKG
;
A
#
# COMPACT_ATOMS: atom_id res chain seq x y z
N MET A 1 23.02 24.85 91.90
CA MET A 1 22.36 23.55 92.20
C MET A 1 21.07 23.46 91.41
N LYS A 2 20.84 22.28 90.80
CA LYS A 2 19.61 21.79 90.15
C LYS A 2 19.18 22.38 88.78
N LYS A 3 19.36 21.50 87.78
CA LYS A 3 18.36 20.96 86.83
C LYS A 3 17.91 21.77 85.60
N PHE A 4 17.89 21.02 84.48
CA PHE A 4 17.08 21.15 83.24
C PHE A 4 17.42 22.36 82.35
N GLY A 5 17.46 22.30 81.02
CA GLY A 5 17.16 21.27 80.02
C GLY A 5 16.96 21.96 78.65
N PHE A 6 17.20 21.21 77.57
CA PHE A 6 16.65 21.36 76.21
C PHE A 6 17.26 22.33 75.16
N PHE A 7 17.44 21.73 73.97
CA PHE A 7 17.61 22.22 72.59
C PHE A 7 18.83 23.05 72.16
N LEU A 8 19.65 22.45 71.28
CA LEU A 8 19.74 22.88 69.87
C LEU A 8 20.40 21.77 69.01
N GLN A 9 19.66 21.23 68.04
CA GLN A 9 20.17 20.41 66.93
C GLN A 9 20.56 21.35 65.79
N VAL A 10 21.83 21.33 65.35
CA VAL A 10 22.28 21.87 64.05
C VAL A 10 23.56 21.13 63.59
N ILE A 11 23.45 20.45 62.44
CA ILE A 11 24.46 20.16 61.38
C ILE A 11 25.60 19.16 61.67
N ALA A 12 25.58 18.03 60.94
CA ALA A 12 26.69 17.65 60.06
C ALA A 12 26.21 16.68 58.97
N LEU A 13 26.26 17.17 57.74
CA LEU A 13 25.93 16.54 56.46
C LEU A 13 27.09 15.63 56.03
N SER A 14 26.84 14.34 55.81
CA SER A 14 27.77 13.49 55.06
C SER A 14 27.00 12.70 53.99
N ALA A 15 27.27 13.09 52.75
CA ALA A 15 26.73 12.51 51.54
C ALA A 15 27.35 11.13 51.30
N LEU A 16 26.50 10.13 51.08
CA LEU A 16 26.87 8.88 50.43
C LEU A 16 25.83 8.61 49.33
N MET A 17 26.00 9.29 48.20
CA MET A 17 25.33 8.94 46.93
C MET A 17 26.00 7.67 46.40
N LEU A 18 25.33 6.53 46.61
CA LEU A 18 25.60 5.31 45.86
C LEU A 18 25.00 5.49 44.46
N THR A 19 25.83 5.94 43.52
CA THR A 19 25.53 5.87 42.09
C THR A 19 25.57 4.41 41.66
N PHE A 20 24.41 3.78 41.53
CA PHE A 20 24.27 2.57 40.73
C PHE A 20 24.45 2.99 39.26
N LEU A 21 25.66 2.87 38.75
CA LEU A 21 25.92 2.77 37.31
C LEU A 21 25.42 1.41 36.86
N SER A 22 24.12 1.30 36.61
CA SER A 22 23.59 0.27 35.74
C SER A 22 23.83 0.73 34.31
N CYS A 23 25.01 0.41 33.76
CA CYS A 23 25.12 0.23 32.32
C CYS A 23 24.29 -1.02 32.00
N GLU A 24 23.00 -0.87 31.73
CA GLU A 24 22.37 -1.80 30.82
C GLU A 24 23.05 -1.55 29.47
N GLU A 25 23.90 -2.48 29.03
CA GLU A 25 24.29 -2.53 27.63
C GLU A 25 22.98 -2.62 26.85
N ASP A 26 22.69 -1.58 26.05
CA ASP A 26 21.53 -1.60 25.18
C ASP A 26 21.56 -2.91 24.39
N PRO A 27 20.47 -3.70 24.40
CA PRO A 27 20.46 -4.99 23.75
C PRO A 27 20.85 -4.80 22.28
N GLN A 28 21.87 -5.54 21.84
CA GLN A 28 22.35 -5.46 20.47
C GLN A 28 21.19 -5.80 19.53
N LEU A 29 20.81 -4.84 18.70
CA LEU A 29 19.77 -5.06 17.71
C LEU A 29 20.23 -6.16 16.74
N PRO A 30 19.31 -6.98 16.19
CA PRO A 30 19.66 -8.01 15.21
C PRO A 30 20.36 -7.40 13.99
N ASP A 31 21.04 -8.24 13.21
CA ASP A 31 21.72 -7.81 11.99
C ASP A 31 20.75 -7.11 11.03
N ASN A 32 21.20 -6.03 10.39
CA ASN A 32 20.40 -5.38 9.35
C ASN A 32 20.66 -6.04 8.00
N LEU A 33 19.81 -7.01 7.65
CA LEU A 33 19.97 -7.82 6.45
C LEU A 33 19.59 -7.06 5.17
N VAL A 34 20.30 -7.33 4.08
CA VAL A 34 20.08 -6.80 2.72
C VAL A 34 19.86 -7.95 1.76
N ALA A 35 18.76 -7.91 1.00
CA ALA A 35 18.42 -8.95 0.04
C ALA A 35 17.63 -8.37 -1.13
N PHE A 36 17.69 -9.02 -2.31
CA PHE A 36 16.71 -8.74 -3.36
C PHE A 36 15.30 -9.03 -2.87
N GLU A 37 14.33 -8.27 -3.34
CA GLU A 37 12.91 -8.47 -2.98
C GLU A 37 12.36 -9.82 -3.47
N SER A 38 12.88 -10.31 -4.60
CA SER A 38 12.57 -11.63 -5.16
C SER A 38 13.84 -12.28 -5.71
N ALA A 39 13.86 -13.61 -5.76
CA ALA A 39 14.91 -14.39 -6.41
C ALA A 39 14.70 -14.52 -7.93
N GLN A 40 13.48 -14.30 -8.42
CA GLN A 40 13.14 -14.36 -9.84
C GLN A 40 12.08 -13.32 -10.20
N LEU A 41 12.23 -12.70 -11.38
CA LEU A 41 11.23 -11.82 -11.97
C LEU A 41 11.14 -12.08 -13.48
N GLY A 42 9.95 -11.86 -14.04
CA GLY A 42 9.76 -11.72 -15.48
C GLY A 42 9.89 -10.27 -15.94
N PHE A 43 10.19 -10.02 -17.20
CA PHE A 43 10.25 -8.71 -17.84
C PHE A 43 9.65 -8.80 -19.25
N THR A 44 8.33 -8.69 -19.32
CA THR A 44 7.53 -9.04 -20.50
C THR A 44 7.63 -8.00 -21.60
N SER A 45 7.34 -8.37 -22.86
CA SER A 45 7.52 -7.51 -24.04
C SER A 45 6.71 -6.20 -24.03
N ASP A 46 5.66 -6.11 -23.22
CA ASP A 46 4.82 -4.93 -23.01
C ASP A 46 5.34 -3.98 -21.92
N GLU A 47 6.47 -4.31 -21.29
CA GLU A 47 7.18 -3.47 -20.34
C GLU A 47 8.48 -2.94 -20.95
N ASP A 48 8.68 -1.62 -20.91
CA ASP A 48 9.92 -0.96 -21.37
C ASP A 48 10.96 -0.83 -20.25
N GLU A 49 10.51 -0.76 -19.01
CA GLU A 49 11.36 -0.62 -17.82
C GLU A 49 10.83 -1.45 -16.65
N LEU A 50 11.74 -1.86 -15.77
CA LEU A 50 11.42 -2.55 -14.53
C LEU A 50 12.30 -2.05 -13.39
N ILE A 51 11.70 -1.82 -12.22
CA ILE A 51 12.42 -1.44 -11.01
C ILE A 51 12.78 -2.71 -10.23
N ILE A 52 14.07 -2.86 -9.91
CA ILE A 52 14.60 -3.95 -9.10
C ILE A 52 14.83 -3.45 -7.67
N ASN A 53 14.08 -3.99 -6.72
CA ASN A 53 14.12 -3.61 -5.31
C ASN A 53 15.12 -4.47 -4.51
N ILE A 54 15.87 -3.80 -3.64
CA ILE A 54 16.76 -4.42 -2.65
C ILE A 54 16.33 -3.92 -1.27
N ASN A 55 15.82 -4.84 -0.45
CA ASN A 55 15.17 -4.54 0.82
C ASN A 55 16.14 -4.68 1.99
N PHE A 56 15.99 -3.80 2.98
CA PHE A 56 16.69 -3.89 4.25
C PHE A 56 15.72 -4.36 5.33
N SER A 57 16.20 -5.19 6.26
CA SER A 57 15.37 -5.67 7.38
C SER A 57 14.93 -4.56 8.36
N ARG A 58 15.64 -3.43 8.36
CA ARG A 58 15.28 -2.16 9.02
C ARG A 58 15.95 -0.98 8.34
N SER A 59 15.54 0.24 8.70
CA SER A 59 16.25 1.45 8.26
C SER A 59 17.73 1.45 8.70
N THR A 60 18.64 1.80 7.80
CA THR A 60 20.07 1.96 8.11
C THR A 60 20.39 3.39 8.53
N ALA A 61 21.27 3.57 9.52
CA ALA A 61 21.82 4.89 9.85
C ALA A 61 23.05 5.26 8.99
N ASN A 62 23.61 4.27 8.27
CA ASN A 62 24.83 4.44 7.50
C ASN A 62 24.52 4.85 6.05
N GLN A 63 25.35 5.73 5.51
CA GLN A 63 25.34 6.13 4.10
C GLN A 63 26.51 5.48 3.36
N GLY A 64 26.38 5.28 2.04
CA GLY A 64 27.40 4.65 1.21
C GLY A 64 26.82 4.14 -0.10
N SER A 65 27.21 2.93 -0.50
CA SER A 65 26.69 2.29 -1.70
C SER A 65 26.57 0.78 -1.54
N ILE A 66 25.62 0.20 -2.27
CA ILE A 66 25.54 -1.23 -2.55
C ILE A 66 26.06 -1.46 -3.95
N THR A 67 26.84 -2.52 -4.13
CA THR A 67 27.36 -2.94 -5.42
C THR A 67 26.63 -4.19 -5.88
N VAL A 68 26.08 -4.14 -7.09
CA VAL A 68 25.41 -5.28 -7.74
C VAL A 68 26.17 -5.62 -9.01
N ASN A 69 26.56 -6.89 -9.14
CA ASN A 69 27.12 -7.41 -10.38
C ASN A 69 26.01 -8.03 -11.23
N PHE A 70 26.21 -8.10 -12.55
CA PHE A 70 25.31 -8.82 -13.44
C PHE A 70 26.03 -9.70 -14.47
N GLU A 71 25.34 -10.77 -14.86
CA GLU A 71 25.70 -11.67 -15.95
C GLU A 71 24.50 -11.81 -16.88
N ALA A 72 24.68 -11.53 -18.17
CA ALA A 72 23.63 -11.56 -19.17
C ALA A 72 23.73 -12.82 -20.04
N ASN A 73 22.59 -13.39 -20.41
CA ASN A 73 22.46 -14.54 -21.29
C ASN A 73 21.51 -14.18 -22.46
N GLY A 74 21.99 -14.31 -23.69
CA GLY A 74 21.22 -14.00 -24.89
C GLY A 74 21.05 -12.51 -25.22
N ILE A 75 21.54 -11.61 -24.35
CA ILE A 75 21.43 -10.15 -24.51
C ILE A 75 22.72 -9.44 -24.05
N VAL A 76 22.90 -8.21 -24.53
CA VAL A 76 24.09 -7.38 -24.34
C VAL A 76 23.74 -6.06 -23.66
N TYR A 77 24.43 -5.72 -22.58
CA TYR A 77 24.27 -4.42 -21.91
C TYR A 77 24.74 -3.28 -22.82
N GLY A 78 23.93 -2.22 -22.92
CA GLY A 78 24.15 -1.06 -23.79
C GLY A 78 23.45 -1.19 -25.14
N ASP A 79 23.35 -2.41 -25.69
CA ASP A 79 22.73 -2.68 -26.98
C ASP A 79 21.27 -3.14 -26.83
N ASP A 80 20.99 -4.08 -25.91
CA ASP A 80 19.66 -4.68 -25.71
C ASP A 80 18.97 -4.18 -24.43
N PHE A 81 19.76 -3.82 -23.41
CA PHE A 81 19.24 -3.26 -22.16
C PHE A 81 20.24 -2.31 -21.51
N THR A 82 19.74 -1.41 -20.66
CA THR A 82 20.55 -0.50 -19.83
C THR A 82 20.05 -0.50 -18.40
N THR A 83 20.82 0.09 -17.48
CA THR A 83 20.37 0.32 -16.10
C THR A 83 20.51 1.76 -15.66
N SER A 84 19.73 2.14 -14.65
CA SER A 84 19.86 3.39 -13.91
C SER A 84 19.96 3.08 -12.42
N PRO A 85 21.11 3.34 -11.74
CA PRO A 85 22.33 3.95 -12.27
C PRO A 85 22.99 3.15 -13.40
N GLN A 86 23.69 3.85 -14.30
CA GLN A 86 24.41 3.22 -15.40
C GLN A 86 25.52 2.32 -14.86
N ALA A 87 25.56 1.08 -15.32
CA ALA A 87 26.64 0.17 -14.99
C ALA A 87 27.97 0.62 -15.59
N THR A 88 29.06 0.35 -14.86
CA THR A 88 30.43 0.45 -15.36
C THR A 88 31.04 -0.94 -15.40
N GLY A 89 31.30 -1.46 -16.61
CA GLY A 89 31.54 -2.90 -16.79
C GLY A 89 30.28 -3.69 -16.41
N ASN A 90 30.44 -4.76 -15.64
CA ASN A 90 29.33 -5.60 -15.20
C ASN A 90 28.81 -5.22 -13.80
N THR A 91 29.02 -3.96 -13.39
CA THR A 91 28.77 -3.52 -12.02
C THR A 91 27.92 -2.27 -11.96
N ILE A 92 26.86 -2.33 -11.17
CA ILE A 92 25.95 -1.23 -10.83
C ILE A 92 26.28 -0.78 -9.40
N THR A 93 26.45 0.52 -9.20
CA THR A 93 26.70 1.11 -7.87
C THR A 93 25.50 1.94 -7.46
N ILE A 94 24.79 1.47 -6.43
CA ILE A 94 23.52 2.04 -5.97
C ILE A 94 23.78 2.85 -4.70
N PRO A 95 23.46 4.16 -4.66
CA PRO A 95 23.68 4.97 -3.47
C PRO A 95 22.72 4.58 -2.34
N VAL A 96 23.23 4.57 -1.10
CA VAL A 96 22.46 4.36 0.12
C VAL A 96 22.55 5.63 0.97
N VAL A 97 21.38 6.17 1.35
CA VAL A 97 21.28 7.32 2.26
C VAL A 97 20.91 6.88 3.67
N ALA A 98 21.32 7.64 4.68
CA ALA A 98 20.88 7.41 6.05
C ALA A 98 19.34 7.50 6.14
N GLY A 99 18.74 6.58 6.88
CA GLY A 99 17.29 6.38 7.00
C GLY A 99 16.69 5.45 5.95
N ALA A 100 17.43 5.05 4.90
CA ALA A 100 16.92 4.14 3.88
C ALA A 100 16.57 2.76 4.48
N SER A 101 15.43 2.20 4.10
CA SER A 101 15.04 0.81 4.39
C SER A 101 14.94 -0.06 3.13
N GLN A 102 15.23 0.53 1.98
CA GLN A 102 15.22 -0.07 0.66
C GLN A 102 16.10 0.80 -0.24
N VAL A 103 16.72 0.18 -1.25
CA VAL A 103 17.22 0.86 -2.44
C VAL A 103 16.74 0.13 -3.68
N SER A 104 16.87 0.76 -4.84
CA SER A 104 16.51 0.15 -6.12
C SER A 104 17.41 0.62 -7.24
N PHE A 105 17.35 -0.09 -8.36
CA PHE A 105 17.85 0.35 -9.65
C PHE A 105 16.83 -0.01 -10.73
N THR A 106 16.80 0.74 -11.81
CA THR A 106 15.94 0.45 -12.97
C THR A 106 16.73 -0.30 -14.02
N ILE A 107 16.11 -1.30 -14.63
CA ILE A 107 16.56 -1.89 -15.89
C ILE A 107 15.58 -1.44 -16.99
N SER A 108 16.10 -1.07 -18.15
CA SER A 108 15.31 -0.61 -19.30
C SER A 108 15.73 -1.35 -20.55
N LYS A 109 14.77 -1.76 -21.37
CA LYS A 109 15.04 -2.27 -22.72
C LYS A 109 15.48 -1.12 -23.61
N THR A 110 16.38 -1.40 -24.54
CA THR A 110 16.69 -0.45 -25.61
C THR A 110 15.59 -0.50 -26.67
N GLU A 111 15.45 0.60 -27.43
CA GLU A 111 14.49 0.64 -28.52
C GLU A 111 14.78 -0.46 -29.55
N SER A 112 13.74 -1.16 -30.00
CA SER A 112 13.82 -2.21 -31.04
C SER A 112 14.58 -3.50 -30.65
N VAL A 113 14.83 -3.76 -29.36
CA VAL A 113 15.34 -5.06 -28.92
C VAL A 113 14.39 -6.18 -29.37
N LEU A 114 14.95 -7.25 -29.94
CA LEU A 114 14.22 -8.46 -30.30
C LEU A 114 14.54 -9.53 -29.26
N LEU A 115 13.50 -10.08 -28.64
CA LEU A 115 13.60 -11.06 -27.57
C LEU A 115 12.87 -12.32 -28.01
N ASP A 116 13.55 -13.46 -27.92
CA ASP A 116 13.06 -14.80 -28.22
C ASP A 116 12.41 -15.47 -26.99
N GLY A 117 12.57 -14.88 -25.80
CA GLY A 117 11.90 -15.26 -24.56
C GLY A 117 12.70 -16.24 -23.68
N ASP A 118 13.93 -16.55 -24.05
CA ASP A 118 14.89 -17.35 -23.26
C ASP A 118 16.05 -16.51 -22.70
N GLU A 119 16.05 -15.20 -22.96
CA GLU A 119 17.07 -14.28 -22.49
C GLU A 119 16.89 -13.93 -21.01
N SER A 120 18.00 -13.72 -20.34
CA SER A 120 17.99 -13.39 -18.91
C SER A 120 19.19 -12.58 -18.46
N VAL A 121 19.02 -11.91 -17.32
CA VAL A 121 20.12 -11.28 -16.58
C VAL A 121 20.08 -11.78 -15.14
N THR A 122 21.21 -12.31 -14.67
CA THR A 122 21.39 -12.66 -13.26
C THR A 122 22.10 -11.53 -12.54
N PHE A 123 21.46 -10.94 -11.54
CA PHE A 123 22.03 -9.92 -10.66
C PHE A 123 22.51 -10.56 -9.35
N SER A 124 23.63 -10.07 -8.79
CA SER A 124 24.21 -10.56 -7.53
C SER A 124 24.71 -9.42 -6.67
N ILE A 125 24.32 -9.38 -5.39
CA ILE A 125 24.84 -8.40 -4.42
C ILE A 125 26.28 -8.78 -4.07
N SER A 126 27.24 -7.91 -4.37
CA SER A 126 28.67 -8.17 -4.17
C SER A 126 29.31 -7.35 -3.05
N ASN A 127 28.72 -6.19 -2.72
CA ASN A 127 29.17 -5.36 -1.61
C ASN A 127 28.00 -4.60 -0.99
N VAL A 128 28.05 -4.39 0.32
CA VAL A 128 27.05 -3.63 1.08
C VAL A 128 27.74 -2.55 1.93
N VAL A 129 27.04 -1.46 2.19
CA VAL A 129 27.53 -0.40 3.09
C VAL A 129 27.77 -0.97 4.50
N ASN A 130 28.75 -0.41 5.21
CA ASN A 130 29.06 -0.80 6.58
C ASN A 130 27.80 -0.80 7.48
N GLY A 131 27.67 -1.80 8.35
CA GLY A 131 26.51 -2.01 9.22
C GLY A 131 25.30 -2.67 8.56
N LEU A 132 25.37 -2.96 7.25
CA LEU A 132 24.47 -3.89 6.58
C LEU A 132 25.14 -5.26 6.44
N VAL A 133 24.34 -6.32 6.47
CA VAL A 133 24.78 -7.71 6.31
C VAL A 133 24.02 -8.33 5.14
N VAL A 134 24.69 -9.10 4.29
CA VAL A 134 24.02 -9.79 3.18
C VAL A 134 23.07 -10.86 3.72
N GLY A 135 21.81 -10.80 3.30
CA GLY A 135 20.75 -11.75 3.69
C GLY A 135 20.73 -13.01 2.82
N GLU A 136 19.58 -13.69 2.78
CA GLU A 136 19.43 -14.98 2.09
C GLU A 136 19.30 -14.84 0.56
N THR A 137 18.47 -13.90 0.09
CA THR A 137 18.25 -13.67 -1.36
C THR A 137 19.33 -12.76 -1.94
N THR A 138 20.50 -13.33 -2.20
CA THR A 138 21.68 -12.61 -2.69
C THR A 138 21.74 -12.47 -4.21
N GLN A 139 20.91 -13.23 -4.92
CA GLN A 139 20.81 -13.24 -6.37
C GLN A 139 19.36 -13.07 -6.84
N LEU A 140 19.20 -12.43 -7.99
CA LEU A 140 17.95 -12.31 -8.74
C LEU A 140 18.18 -12.75 -10.18
N VAL A 141 17.36 -13.67 -10.68
CA VAL A 141 17.29 -14.02 -12.10
C VAL A 141 16.14 -13.26 -12.74
N LEU A 142 16.44 -12.33 -13.64
CA LEU A 142 15.46 -11.62 -14.44
C LEU A 142 15.32 -12.29 -15.81
N SER A 143 14.16 -12.87 -16.09
CA SER A 143 13.85 -13.47 -17.39
C SER A 143 13.16 -12.45 -18.28
N PHE A 144 13.55 -12.31 -19.55
CA PHE A 144 12.92 -11.41 -20.53
C PHE A 144 11.65 -12.04 -21.14
N ALA A 145 10.87 -12.68 -20.26
CA ALA A 145 9.62 -13.36 -20.55
C ALA A 145 8.72 -13.29 -19.32
N GLU A 146 7.48 -13.74 -19.47
CA GLU A 146 6.60 -13.96 -18.33
C GLU A 146 7.08 -15.15 -17.49
N ILE A 147 6.87 -15.07 -16.17
CA ILE A 147 7.13 -16.19 -15.27
C ILE A 147 5.82 -16.63 -14.61
N LEU A 148 5.78 -17.90 -14.20
CA LEU A 148 4.73 -18.42 -13.35
C LEU A 148 5.35 -18.89 -12.04
N ALA A 149 5.11 -18.15 -10.96
CA ALA A 149 5.59 -18.51 -9.65
C ALA A 149 4.85 -19.75 -9.15
N GLU A 150 5.59 -20.81 -8.84
CA GLU A 150 5.02 -22.03 -8.26
C GLU A 150 4.81 -21.87 -6.74
N GLN A 151 5.69 -21.14 -6.07
CA GLN A 151 5.58 -20.81 -4.65
C GLN A 151 6.52 -19.66 -4.29
N ALA A 152 6.15 -18.86 -3.29
CA ALA A 152 7.06 -17.88 -2.69
C ALA A 152 6.65 -17.49 -1.26
N ILE A 153 7.61 -16.91 -0.55
CA ILE A 153 7.39 -16.16 0.68
C ILE A 153 7.71 -14.70 0.36
N MET A 154 6.79 -13.80 0.69
CA MET A 154 6.91 -12.38 0.38
C MET A 154 6.67 -11.54 1.64
N ASN A 155 7.64 -10.68 1.96
CA ASN A 155 7.43 -9.58 2.90
C ASN A 155 6.81 -8.41 2.14
N ILE A 156 5.57 -8.05 2.47
CA ILE A 156 4.86 -6.95 1.82
C ILE A 156 5.53 -5.63 2.21
N ASN A 157 5.88 -4.82 1.22
CA ASN A 157 6.61 -3.56 1.40
C ASN A 157 5.68 -2.39 1.79
N GLY A 158 4.96 -2.55 2.90
CA GLY A 158 4.07 -1.52 3.42
C GLY A 158 4.80 -0.30 3.98
N GLY A 159 6.12 -0.37 4.12
CA GLY A 159 7.01 0.73 4.50
C GLY A 159 7.19 0.96 6.01
N GLY A 160 6.62 0.10 6.86
CA GLY A 160 6.79 0.14 8.31
C GLY A 160 5.61 0.77 9.07
N PRO A 161 5.82 1.30 10.29
CA PRO A 161 4.76 1.52 11.28
C PRO A 161 3.83 2.69 10.96
N THR A 162 4.20 3.53 9.99
CA THR A 162 3.36 4.62 9.48
C THR A 162 2.52 4.22 8.27
N TYR A 163 2.68 2.98 7.79
CA TYR A 163 1.96 2.41 6.65
C TYR A 163 2.00 3.35 5.43
N PRO A 164 3.16 3.88 5.02
CA PRO A 164 3.23 4.89 3.97
C PRO A 164 2.76 4.36 2.61
N ASN A 165 2.77 3.04 2.40
CA ASN A 165 2.51 2.47 1.10
C ASN A 165 1.16 1.75 1.00
N LYS A 166 0.54 1.86 -0.18
CA LYS A 166 -0.35 0.84 -0.74
C LYS A 166 0.49 -0.07 -1.62
N VAL A 167 0.36 -1.39 -1.46
CA VAL A 167 1.21 -2.37 -2.14
C VAL A 167 0.34 -3.26 -2.99
N PHE A 168 0.48 -3.17 -4.31
CA PHE A 168 -0.15 -4.08 -5.27
C PHE A 168 0.73 -5.33 -5.41
N ILE A 169 0.13 -6.51 -5.50
CA ILE A 169 0.83 -7.80 -5.50
C ILE A 169 0.28 -8.62 -6.67
N ASP A 170 1.20 -9.10 -7.49
CA ASP A 170 1.00 -10.06 -8.58
C ASP A 170 1.62 -11.38 -8.14
N LEU A 171 0.77 -12.39 -7.88
CA LEU A 171 1.21 -13.67 -7.35
C LEU A 171 1.92 -14.49 -8.43
N SER A 172 1.42 -14.49 -9.66
CA SER A 172 2.01 -15.26 -10.76
C SER A 172 3.38 -14.74 -11.14
N ALA A 173 3.58 -13.42 -11.11
CA ALA A 173 4.88 -12.80 -11.35
C ALA A 173 5.80 -12.75 -10.11
N ASN A 174 5.35 -13.22 -8.94
CA ASN A 174 6.01 -13.03 -7.63
C ASN A 174 6.53 -11.59 -7.45
N ARG A 175 5.68 -10.62 -7.76
CA ARG A 175 6.05 -9.20 -7.85
C ARG A 175 5.13 -8.37 -6.97
N GLN A 176 5.67 -7.29 -6.41
CA GLN A 176 4.89 -6.27 -5.73
C GLN A 176 5.27 -4.87 -6.20
N THR A 177 4.30 -3.95 -6.15
CA THR A 177 4.49 -2.53 -6.47
C THR A 177 3.99 -1.71 -5.30
N ALA A 178 4.92 -1.13 -4.55
CA ALA A 178 4.61 -0.22 -3.45
C ALA A 178 4.47 1.21 -3.98
N VAL A 179 3.39 1.89 -3.62
CA VAL A 179 3.12 3.28 -3.98
C VAL A 179 2.77 4.07 -2.72
N ASP A 180 3.35 5.26 -2.59
CA ASP A 180 3.00 6.19 -1.51
C ASP A 180 1.49 6.44 -1.53
N ARG A 181 0.80 6.03 -0.47
CA ARG A 181 -0.66 6.12 -0.38
C ARG A 181 -1.17 7.56 -0.39
N THR A 182 -0.31 8.56 -0.20
CA THR A 182 -0.65 9.99 -0.21
C THR A 182 -0.41 10.67 -1.56
N SER A 183 0.24 9.98 -2.51
CA SER A 183 0.59 10.52 -3.83
C SER A 183 -0.59 10.81 -4.76
N TRP A 184 -1.82 10.44 -4.37
CA TRP A 184 -3.03 10.61 -5.16
C TRP A 184 -4.24 10.97 -4.29
N ASP A 185 -5.31 11.46 -4.93
CA ASP A 185 -6.56 11.90 -4.30
C ASP A 185 -7.79 11.22 -4.92
N LEU A 186 -7.91 11.19 -6.24
CA LEU A 186 -9.07 10.63 -6.94
C LEU A 186 -8.65 9.61 -8.00
N GLY A 187 -9.41 8.51 -8.12
CA GLY A 187 -9.30 7.51 -9.18
C GLY A 187 -10.47 7.61 -10.15
N PHE A 188 -10.21 7.86 -11.43
CA PHE A 188 -11.22 7.94 -12.48
C PHE A 188 -11.36 6.58 -13.16
N PHE A 189 -12.56 6.03 -13.22
CA PHE A 189 -12.78 4.69 -13.76
C PHE A 189 -12.61 4.66 -15.28
N MET A 190 -11.87 3.67 -15.77
CA MET A 190 -11.47 3.54 -17.18
C MET A 190 -12.40 2.64 -18.00
N GLY A 191 -13.32 1.90 -17.36
CA GLY A 191 -14.37 1.14 -18.05
C GLY A 191 -15.45 2.03 -18.67
N ASP A 192 -16.56 1.45 -19.12
CA ASP A 192 -17.58 2.20 -19.87
C ASP A 192 -18.32 3.25 -19.04
N ASP A 193 -18.56 2.96 -17.75
CA ASP A 193 -19.20 3.88 -16.83
C ASP A 193 -18.33 5.11 -16.50
N PHE A 194 -18.98 6.16 -16.00
CA PHE A 194 -18.29 7.39 -15.58
C PHE A 194 -18.33 7.53 -14.06
N ARG A 195 -17.41 6.83 -13.39
CA ARG A 195 -17.31 6.74 -11.92
C ARG A 195 -15.97 7.27 -11.43
N VAL A 196 -15.98 7.82 -10.23
CA VAL A 196 -14.78 8.36 -9.57
C VAL A 196 -14.73 7.85 -8.14
N THR A 197 -13.58 7.35 -7.72
CA THR A 197 -13.31 6.88 -6.38
C THR A 197 -12.41 7.84 -5.62
N LEU A 198 -12.58 7.92 -4.32
CA LEU A 198 -11.74 8.63 -3.38
C LEU A 198 -10.51 7.80 -3.00
N ASN A 199 -9.48 8.47 -2.48
CA ASN A 199 -8.39 7.78 -1.83
C ASN A 199 -8.80 7.23 -0.46
N SER A 200 -9.32 6.01 -0.49
CA SER A 200 -9.73 5.26 0.70
C SER A 200 -8.60 5.04 1.71
N SER A 201 -7.33 5.12 1.29
CA SER A 201 -6.18 4.84 2.16
C SER A 201 -5.82 5.98 3.11
N VAL A 202 -6.44 7.15 2.95
CA VAL A 202 -6.15 8.37 3.71
C VAL A 202 -7.41 8.98 4.33
N THR A 203 -8.51 8.24 4.47
CA THR A 203 -9.78 8.73 5.07
C THR A 203 -10.44 9.88 4.31
N MET A 204 -10.29 9.93 2.98
CA MET A 204 -10.98 10.91 2.15
C MET A 204 -12.50 10.74 2.19
N MET A 205 -13.21 11.86 2.15
CA MET A 205 -14.67 11.91 2.08
C MET A 205 -15.12 12.97 1.07
N ALA A 206 -16.25 12.75 0.42
CA ALA A 206 -16.85 13.70 -0.51
C ALA A 206 -18.36 13.83 -0.30
N ARG A 207 -18.85 15.08 -0.31
CA ARG A 207 -20.27 15.39 -0.14
C ARG A 207 -20.74 16.34 -1.24
N ALA A 208 -21.80 15.96 -1.93
CA ALA A 208 -22.46 16.84 -2.90
C ALA A 208 -23.14 18.01 -2.20
N ILE A 209 -23.10 19.18 -2.83
CA ILE A 209 -23.92 20.34 -2.46
C ILE A 209 -24.88 20.68 -3.60
N ASP A 210 -25.93 21.45 -3.31
CA ASP A 210 -26.92 21.84 -4.33
C ASP A 210 -26.43 23.00 -5.22
N LYS A 211 -25.24 22.81 -5.81
CA LYS A 211 -24.60 23.73 -6.76
C LYS A 211 -24.01 22.94 -7.92
N THR A 212 -23.99 23.54 -9.09
CA THR A 212 -23.37 22.99 -10.31
C THR A 212 -22.35 23.94 -10.93
N ASP A 213 -22.15 25.11 -10.31
CA ASP A 213 -21.10 26.06 -10.63
C ASP A 213 -20.09 26.12 -9.47
N LEU A 214 -18.83 25.82 -9.77
CA LEU A 214 -17.75 25.79 -8.79
C LEU A 214 -17.41 27.20 -8.25
N ASN A 215 -17.64 28.25 -9.05
CA ASN A 215 -17.40 29.64 -8.63
C ASN A 215 -18.48 30.16 -7.68
N ALA A 216 -19.65 29.52 -7.65
CA ALA A 216 -20.71 29.86 -6.71
C ALA A 216 -20.44 29.35 -5.29
N VAL A 217 -19.44 28.50 -5.09
CA VAL A 217 -19.09 27.93 -3.78
C VAL A 217 -18.21 28.88 -2.97
N ASN A 218 -18.57 29.07 -1.71
CA ASN A 218 -17.82 29.85 -0.72
C ASN A 218 -17.83 29.16 0.66
N ALA A 219 -17.19 29.79 1.66
CA ALA A 219 -17.04 29.21 3.00
C ALA A 219 -18.38 28.92 3.73
N ALA A 220 -19.47 29.61 3.37
CA ALA A 220 -20.79 29.33 3.97
C ALA A 220 -21.34 27.95 3.54
N ASP A 221 -20.86 27.39 2.43
CA ASP A 221 -21.30 26.07 1.95
C ASP A 221 -20.65 24.90 2.69
N THR A 222 -19.68 25.17 3.57
CA THR A 222 -18.93 24.14 4.31
C THR A 222 -19.12 24.25 5.82
N VAL A 223 -20.07 25.08 6.28
CA VAL A 223 -20.40 25.21 7.70
C VAL A 223 -20.84 23.84 8.24
N ASP A 224 -20.30 23.46 9.41
CA ASP A 224 -20.53 22.19 10.12
C ASP A 224 -20.06 20.92 9.39
N PHE A 225 -19.35 21.03 8.25
CA PHE A 225 -18.89 19.85 7.51
C PHE A 225 -17.78 19.10 8.25
N ASP A 226 -16.96 19.80 9.03
CA ASP A 226 -15.93 19.24 9.90
C ASP A 226 -16.50 18.37 11.02
N ASP A 227 -17.69 18.72 11.54
CA ASP A 227 -18.37 17.97 12.59
C ASP A 227 -19.01 16.65 12.10
N VAL A 228 -19.25 16.52 10.78
CA VAL A 228 -20.00 15.37 10.23
C VAL A 228 -19.18 14.52 9.28
N MET A 229 -18.26 15.10 8.49
CA MET A 229 -17.40 14.36 7.56
C MET A 229 -16.20 13.76 8.31
N ILE A 230 -16.51 12.80 9.17
CA ILE A 230 -15.59 12.12 10.06
C ILE A 230 -15.53 10.63 9.74
N VAL A 231 -14.32 10.06 9.77
CA VAL A 231 -14.08 8.62 9.78
C VAL A 231 -13.62 8.24 11.18
N GLY A 232 -14.35 7.36 11.88
CA GLY A 232 -14.00 7.00 13.26
C GLY A 232 -15.22 6.71 14.13
N ALA A 233 -14.97 6.43 15.41
CA ALA A 233 -16.00 6.00 16.36
C ALA A 233 -17.05 7.09 16.68
N ASN A 234 -16.72 8.36 16.43
CA ASN A 234 -17.61 9.51 16.57
C ASN A 234 -18.38 9.85 15.28
N SER A 235 -18.22 9.07 14.21
CA SER A 235 -18.94 9.26 12.96
C SER A 235 -20.41 8.85 13.08
N SER A 236 -21.25 9.37 12.18
CA SER A 236 -22.67 9.03 12.09
C SER A 236 -22.94 7.98 11.00
N ILE A 237 -24.15 7.41 11.00
CA ILE A 237 -24.55 6.44 9.97
C ILE A 237 -24.69 7.13 8.61
N GLU A 238 -25.14 8.38 8.59
CA GLU A 238 -25.29 9.19 7.38
C GLU A 238 -23.93 9.44 6.69
N ALA A 239 -22.84 9.47 7.46
CA ALA A 239 -21.49 9.67 6.93
C ALA A 239 -21.03 8.54 6.00
N MET A 240 -21.67 7.35 6.05
CA MET A 240 -21.44 6.28 5.07
C MET A 240 -21.73 6.71 3.63
N ALA A 241 -22.61 7.69 3.42
CA ALA A 241 -22.91 8.21 2.09
C ALA A 241 -21.78 9.09 1.50
N TRP A 242 -20.76 9.41 2.29
CA TRP A 242 -19.67 10.32 1.89
C TRP A 242 -18.31 9.61 1.74
N ILE A 243 -18.29 8.28 1.88
CA ILE A 243 -17.16 7.42 1.48
C ILE A 243 -17.60 6.52 0.33
N ASP A 244 -16.64 5.95 -0.38
CA ASP A 244 -16.96 4.88 -1.33
C ASP A 244 -17.31 3.59 -0.60
N ASP A 245 -18.21 2.80 -1.18
CA ASP A 245 -18.59 1.50 -0.65
C ASP A 245 -17.36 0.60 -0.42
N PRO A 246 -17.10 0.15 0.83
CA PRO A 246 -15.91 -0.64 1.15
C PRO A 246 -15.83 -1.99 0.43
N ALA A 247 -16.97 -2.59 0.07
CA ALA A 247 -17.02 -3.83 -0.71
C ALA A 247 -16.66 -3.61 -2.18
N GLY A 248 -16.59 -2.35 -2.58
CA GLY A 248 -16.13 -1.87 -3.84
C GLY A 248 -17.25 -1.58 -4.85
N ASP A 249 -18.51 -1.56 -4.48
CA ASP A 249 -19.56 -1.34 -5.47
C ASP A 249 -19.44 0.05 -6.14
N LEU A 250 -19.07 0.10 -7.43
CA LEU A 250 -18.90 1.36 -8.18
C LEU A 250 -20.23 2.10 -8.38
N ALA A 251 -21.37 1.43 -8.18
CA ALA A 251 -22.66 2.10 -8.15
C ALA A 251 -22.85 2.95 -6.88
N LYS A 252 -22.09 2.66 -5.81
CA LYS A 252 -22.18 3.25 -4.47
C LYS A 252 -20.91 4.03 -4.08
N THR A 253 -20.39 4.82 -5.02
CA THR A 253 -19.31 5.80 -4.76
C THR A 253 -19.87 7.07 -4.10
N ALA A 254 -19.06 7.76 -3.30
CA ALA A 254 -19.44 9.03 -2.68
C ALA A 254 -19.75 10.11 -3.73
N ILE A 255 -19.00 10.09 -4.83
CA ILE A 255 -19.26 10.89 -6.03
C ILE A 255 -20.20 10.09 -6.92
N ALA A 256 -21.35 10.65 -7.27
CA ALA A 256 -22.33 9.99 -8.12
C ALA A 256 -21.76 9.78 -9.54
N SER A 257 -22.40 8.90 -10.32
CA SER A 257 -22.07 8.76 -11.73
C SER A 257 -22.10 10.11 -12.43
N ILE A 258 -21.06 10.41 -13.22
CA ILE A 258 -20.99 11.67 -13.94
C ILE A 258 -22.01 11.63 -15.08
N SER A 259 -22.97 12.56 -15.09
CA SER A 259 -23.98 12.69 -16.13
C SER A 259 -23.35 13.13 -17.45
N VAL A 260 -23.93 12.67 -18.56
CA VAL A 260 -23.67 13.20 -19.90
C VAL A 260 -24.08 14.67 -20.02
N THR A 261 -25.07 15.10 -19.24
CA THR A 261 -25.54 16.49 -19.19
C THR A 261 -24.71 17.27 -18.18
N ALA A 262 -23.80 18.12 -18.66
CA ALA A 262 -22.88 18.85 -17.78
C ALA A 262 -23.59 19.63 -16.65
N SER A 263 -24.74 20.26 -16.93
CA SER A 263 -25.50 21.03 -15.93
C SER A 263 -26.14 20.20 -14.82
N GLU A 264 -26.18 18.87 -14.95
CA GLU A 264 -26.67 17.96 -13.90
C GLU A 264 -25.54 17.54 -12.93
N ASN A 265 -24.28 17.74 -13.32
CA ASN A 265 -23.13 17.38 -12.49
C ASN A 265 -22.94 18.37 -11.35
N LYS A 266 -23.22 17.90 -10.13
CA LYS A 266 -23.10 18.66 -8.88
C LYS A 266 -21.65 18.96 -8.54
N VAL A 267 -21.47 20.03 -7.77
CA VAL A 267 -20.24 20.34 -7.07
C VAL A 267 -20.16 19.48 -5.80
N TYR A 268 -18.97 18.97 -5.53
CA TYR A 268 -18.64 18.22 -4.32
C TYR A 268 -17.66 19.00 -3.47
N ILE A 269 -17.87 18.96 -2.15
CA ILE A 269 -16.89 19.34 -1.15
C ILE A 269 -16.14 18.09 -0.74
N VAL A 270 -14.81 18.14 -0.83
CA VAL A 270 -13.91 17.01 -0.57
C VAL A 270 -13.06 17.31 0.65
N ASN A 271 -13.19 16.49 1.69
CA ASN A 271 -12.21 16.40 2.77
C ASN A 271 -11.11 15.44 2.32
N ARG A 272 -9.87 15.94 2.22
CA ARG A 272 -8.73 15.15 1.72
C ARG A 272 -8.17 14.15 2.73
N GLY A 273 -8.74 14.10 3.93
CA GLY A 273 -8.37 13.15 4.97
C GLY A 273 -6.98 13.44 5.57
N ALA A 274 -6.24 12.39 5.96
CA ALA A 274 -4.92 12.48 6.59
C ALA A 274 -3.85 11.59 5.96
N SER A 275 -2.62 12.10 5.92
CA SER A 275 -1.44 11.36 5.47
C SER A 275 -1.11 10.16 6.36
N ASN A 276 -1.32 10.29 7.67
CA ASN A 276 -1.18 9.19 8.62
C ASN A 276 -2.38 9.19 9.56
N PRO A 277 -3.50 8.56 9.18
CA PRO A 277 -4.66 8.42 10.04
C PRO A 277 -4.23 7.70 11.32
N PRO A 278 -4.48 8.27 12.52
CA PRO A 278 -4.10 7.63 13.77
C PRO A 278 -4.78 6.27 13.87
N SER A 279 -4.08 5.27 14.41
CA SER A 279 -4.70 3.99 14.76
C SER A 279 -5.75 4.14 15.88
N ASP A 280 -5.67 5.23 16.64
CA ASP A 280 -6.65 5.66 17.61
C ASP A 280 -7.68 6.62 16.96
N PRO A 281 -8.94 6.20 16.79
CA PRO A 281 -9.99 7.01 16.17
C PRO A 281 -10.46 8.19 17.04
N SER A 282 -9.97 8.32 18.29
CA SER A 282 -10.24 9.46 19.16
C SER A 282 -9.29 10.63 18.95
N GLN A 283 -8.20 10.42 18.19
CA GLN A 283 -7.24 11.47 17.85
C GLN A 283 -7.71 12.24 16.60
N PRO A 284 -7.57 13.58 16.55
CA PRO A 284 -7.88 14.36 15.37
C PRO A 284 -7.10 13.85 14.16
N ILE A 285 -7.80 13.54 13.07
CA ILE A 285 -7.22 13.15 11.78
C ILE A 285 -6.51 14.38 11.19
N PRO A 286 -5.17 14.38 11.03
CA PRO A 286 -4.45 15.55 10.51
C PRO A 286 -4.93 15.93 9.11
N SER A 287 -5.50 17.12 8.93
CA SER A 287 -6.14 17.49 7.67
C SER A 287 -5.14 17.74 6.53
N ARG A 288 -5.36 17.10 5.37
CA ARG A 288 -4.75 17.41 4.07
C ARG A 288 -5.45 18.57 3.34
N GLY A 289 -6.34 19.27 4.04
CA GLY A 289 -7.14 20.37 3.53
C GLY A 289 -8.42 19.93 2.84
N TRP A 290 -9.16 20.94 2.35
CA TRP A 290 -10.45 20.78 1.71
C TRP A 290 -10.41 21.34 0.29
N LYS A 291 -11.12 20.68 -0.63
CA LYS A 291 -11.27 21.13 -2.02
C LYS A 291 -12.74 21.20 -2.39
N LYS A 292 -13.08 22.11 -3.30
CA LYS A 292 -14.31 22.05 -4.08
C LYS A 292 -13.97 21.46 -5.44
N ILE A 293 -14.77 20.52 -5.91
CA ILE A 293 -14.59 19.89 -7.21
C ILE A 293 -15.90 19.83 -8.00
N ARG A 294 -15.78 19.83 -9.32
CA ARG A 294 -16.86 19.42 -10.23
C ARG A 294 -16.25 18.59 -11.34
N ILE A 295 -16.93 17.51 -11.71
CA ILE A 295 -16.46 16.60 -12.75
C ILE A 295 -17.50 16.59 -13.87
N ILE A 296 -17.05 16.71 -15.10
CA ILE A 296 -17.89 16.64 -16.30
C ILE A 296 -17.27 15.63 -17.28
N ARG A 297 -18.10 15.04 -18.15
CA ARG A 297 -17.57 14.20 -19.23
C ARG A 297 -16.94 15.07 -20.31
N ASN A 298 -15.86 14.58 -20.90
CA ASN A 298 -15.19 15.19 -22.05
C ASN A 298 -14.89 14.11 -23.09
N GLY A 299 -15.75 13.99 -24.10
CA GLY A 299 -15.73 12.87 -25.04
C GLY A 299 -15.90 11.54 -24.29
N ASN A 300 -14.93 10.62 -24.46
CA ASN A 300 -14.88 9.36 -23.71
C ASN A 300 -14.18 9.50 -22.34
N GLY A 301 -13.64 10.68 -22.01
CA GLY A 301 -12.91 10.96 -20.79
C GLY A 301 -13.63 11.90 -19.82
N TYR A 302 -12.87 12.49 -18.91
CA TYR A 302 -13.36 13.39 -17.88
C TYR A 302 -12.62 14.73 -17.93
N THR A 303 -13.29 15.79 -17.49
CA THR A 303 -12.66 17.02 -17.03
C THR A 303 -12.95 17.17 -15.54
N LEU A 304 -11.88 17.26 -14.73
CA LEU A 304 -11.96 17.59 -13.32
C LEU A 304 -11.70 19.09 -13.15
N GLN A 305 -12.68 19.83 -12.66
CA GLN A 305 -12.55 21.20 -12.19
C GLN A 305 -12.30 21.16 -10.68
N HIS A 306 -11.26 21.83 -10.18
CA HIS A 306 -10.96 21.85 -8.75
C HIS A 306 -10.38 23.18 -8.27
N ALA A 307 -10.65 23.50 -7.02
CA ALA A 307 -10.10 24.70 -6.36
C ALA A 307 -10.10 24.53 -4.83
N ASP A 308 -9.38 25.40 -4.14
CA ASP A 308 -9.58 25.59 -2.70
C ASP A 308 -10.96 26.20 -2.44
N ILE A 309 -11.54 25.95 -1.27
CA ILE A 309 -12.91 26.38 -0.93
C ILE A 309 -13.12 27.88 -1.17
N ALA A 310 -12.17 28.70 -0.72
CA ALA A 310 -12.25 30.17 -0.82
C ALA A 310 -11.76 30.75 -2.15
N ALA A 311 -11.26 29.93 -3.08
CA ALA A 311 -10.76 30.42 -4.35
C ALA A 311 -11.89 30.89 -5.28
N THR A 312 -11.65 31.96 -6.03
CA THR A 312 -12.60 32.58 -6.97
C THR A 312 -12.42 32.13 -8.42
N SER A 313 -11.43 31.28 -8.66
CA SER A 313 -11.18 30.59 -9.92
C SER A 313 -10.80 29.14 -9.64
N PHE A 314 -10.79 28.30 -10.68
CA PHE A 314 -10.46 26.89 -10.57
C PHE A 314 -9.48 26.45 -11.65
N GLN A 315 -8.85 25.31 -11.41
CA GLN A 315 -7.98 24.61 -12.34
C GLN A 315 -8.74 23.45 -12.98
N GLU A 316 -8.30 23.04 -14.16
CA GLU A 316 -8.84 21.87 -14.86
C GLU A 316 -7.77 20.83 -15.11
N ILE A 317 -8.13 19.55 -14.92
CA ILE A 317 -7.35 18.40 -15.33
C ILE A 317 -8.18 17.62 -16.34
N GLN A 318 -7.57 17.31 -17.49
CA GLN A 318 -8.18 16.46 -18.51
C GLN A 318 -7.73 15.02 -18.30
N ILE A 319 -8.68 14.08 -18.28
CA ILE A 319 -8.42 12.66 -18.03
C ILE A 319 -8.95 11.86 -19.21
N THR A 320 -8.05 11.24 -19.97
CA THR A 320 -8.39 10.31 -21.05
C THR A 320 -8.49 8.89 -20.50
N LYS A 321 -9.49 8.13 -20.96
CA LYS A 321 -9.62 6.72 -20.60
C LYS A 321 -8.55 5.86 -21.29
N ASP A 322 -8.07 4.87 -20.57
CA ASP A 322 -7.04 3.92 -21.00
C ASP A 322 -7.45 2.51 -20.56
N SER A 323 -7.71 1.64 -21.54
CA SER A 323 -8.28 0.30 -21.30
C SER A 323 -7.31 -0.66 -20.59
N GLN A 324 -6.02 -0.34 -20.51
CA GLN A 324 -5.02 -1.15 -19.81
C GLN A 324 -5.13 -1.06 -18.29
N PHE A 325 -5.82 -0.04 -17.76
CA PHE A 325 -5.94 0.21 -16.33
C PHE A 325 -7.38 0.11 -15.84
N ASN A 326 -7.60 -0.15 -14.55
CA ASN A 326 -8.94 0.01 -13.96
C ASN A 326 -9.24 1.50 -13.71
N PHE A 327 -8.24 2.25 -13.28
CA PHE A 327 -8.35 3.66 -12.94
C PHE A 327 -7.17 4.48 -13.46
N ARG A 328 -7.44 5.73 -13.83
CA ARG A 328 -6.41 6.78 -13.94
C ARG A 328 -6.49 7.65 -12.70
N TYR A 329 -5.36 7.90 -12.06
CA TYR A 329 -5.30 8.63 -10.79
C TYR A 329 -4.86 10.07 -10.98
N ILE A 330 -5.36 10.94 -10.12
CA ILE A 330 -4.87 12.32 -10.02
C ILE A 330 -4.46 12.64 -8.59
N SER A 331 -3.55 13.60 -8.46
CA SER A 331 -3.30 14.41 -7.28
C SER A 331 -3.71 15.85 -7.57
N PHE A 332 -4.31 16.53 -6.59
CA PHE A 332 -4.63 17.96 -6.74
C PHE A 332 -3.39 18.85 -6.85
N GLU A 333 -2.21 18.36 -6.44
CA GLU A 333 -0.93 19.04 -6.55
C GLU A 333 -0.22 18.73 -7.88
N ASN A 334 -0.23 17.46 -8.30
CA ASN A 334 0.64 16.98 -9.37
C ASN A 334 -0.10 16.64 -10.68
N GLY A 335 -1.43 16.76 -10.72
CA GLY A 335 -2.21 16.36 -11.89
C GLY A 335 -2.30 14.84 -12.01
N VAL A 336 -2.18 14.30 -13.22
CA VAL A 336 -2.24 12.85 -13.46
C VAL A 336 -1.01 12.15 -12.89
N VAL A 337 -1.21 11.07 -12.14
CA VAL A 337 -0.15 10.32 -11.46
C VAL A 337 -0.30 8.81 -11.69
N ASN A 338 0.81 8.08 -11.65
CA ASN A 338 0.85 6.62 -11.75
C ASN A 338 0.72 6.00 -10.35
N VAL A 339 -0.23 5.09 -10.15
CA VAL A 339 -0.55 4.50 -8.84
C VAL A 339 -0.83 3.01 -8.95
N GLU A 340 -1.88 2.62 -9.67
CA GLU A 340 -2.20 1.22 -9.91
C GLU A 340 -1.41 0.71 -11.12
N PRO A 341 -0.78 -0.49 -11.05
CA PRO A 341 -0.25 -1.17 -12.22
C PRO A 341 -1.33 -1.43 -13.28
N ALA A 342 -0.91 -1.88 -14.47
CA ALA A 342 -1.87 -2.38 -15.46
C ALA A 342 -2.77 -3.45 -14.82
N LYS A 343 -4.06 -3.46 -15.18
CA LYS A 343 -5.08 -4.24 -14.47
C LYS A 343 -4.92 -5.77 -14.54
N ALA A 344 -4.06 -6.25 -15.45
CA ALA A 344 -3.68 -7.65 -15.60
C ALA A 344 -2.41 -8.02 -14.81
N ARG A 345 -1.79 -7.08 -14.10
CA ARG A 345 -0.48 -7.23 -13.45
C ARG A 345 -0.54 -7.05 -11.93
N TRP A 346 -1.69 -7.38 -11.35
CA TRP A 346 -1.88 -7.46 -9.90
C TRP A 346 -3.20 -8.16 -9.54
N ASP A 347 -3.15 -8.92 -8.45
CA ASP A 347 -4.26 -9.73 -7.96
C ASP A 347 -4.90 -9.15 -6.70
N ILE A 348 -4.04 -8.77 -5.76
CA ILE A 348 -4.43 -8.24 -4.46
C ILE A 348 -3.57 -7.03 -4.11
N ALA A 349 -4.04 -6.19 -3.20
CA ALA A 349 -3.30 -5.06 -2.68
C ALA A 349 -3.43 -4.97 -1.16
N TRP A 350 -2.32 -4.76 -0.48
CA TRP A 350 -2.30 -4.49 0.95
C TRP A 350 -2.27 -2.98 1.20
N THR A 351 -3.09 -2.48 2.13
CA THR A 351 -3.12 -1.05 2.46
C THR A 351 -3.83 -0.75 3.79
N GLY A 352 -3.67 0.49 4.27
CA GLY A 352 -4.66 1.11 5.14
C GLY A 352 -5.91 1.50 4.35
N PHE A 353 -7.09 1.43 4.95
CA PHE A 353 -8.34 1.51 4.19
C PHE A 353 -9.50 2.05 5.03
N THR A 354 -10.26 2.96 4.45
CA THR A 354 -11.54 3.44 4.99
C THR A 354 -12.60 2.40 4.72
N ASN A 355 -13.00 1.71 5.78
CA ASN A 355 -13.98 0.64 5.78
C ASN A 355 -15.24 1.08 6.55
N SER A 356 -16.04 0.13 7.01
CA SER A 356 -17.17 0.36 7.91
C SER A 356 -17.09 -0.53 9.16
N THR A 357 -17.70 -0.07 10.24
CA THR A 357 -17.91 -0.84 11.47
C THR A 357 -19.30 -0.58 12.02
N ASN A 358 -19.87 -1.53 12.75
CA ASN A 358 -21.17 -1.38 13.41
C ASN A 358 -21.03 -1.58 14.92
N PHE A 359 -21.21 -0.49 15.68
CA PHE A 359 -21.16 -0.50 17.14
C PHE A 359 -22.53 -0.76 17.81
N GLY A 360 -23.54 -1.19 17.04
CA GLY A 360 -24.86 -1.58 17.53
C GLY A 360 -26.02 -0.75 16.95
N ALA A 361 -25.75 0.44 16.42
CA ALA A 361 -26.77 1.33 15.86
C ALA A 361 -26.85 1.31 14.32
N GLY A 362 -25.84 0.76 13.65
CA GLY A 362 -25.68 0.82 12.19
C GLY A 362 -24.21 0.93 11.80
N PHE A 363 -23.93 0.82 10.50
CA PHE A 363 -22.58 0.96 9.97
C PHE A 363 -22.16 2.43 9.91
N ILE A 364 -20.94 2.71 10.35
CA ILE A 364 -20.28 4.02 10.25
C ILE A 364 -18.92 3.88 9.56
N PRO A 365 -18.41 4.94 8.89
CA PRO A 365 -17.06 4.95 8.34
C PRO A 365 -16.01 4.70 9.41
N TYR A 366 -15.09 3.78 9.16
CA TYR A 366 -14.04 3.44 10.12
C TYR A 366 -12.76 3.00 9.42
N TYR A 367 -11.63 3.53 9.87
CA TYR A 367 -10.33 3.22 9.27
C TYR A 367 -9.77 1.90 9.79
N PHE A 368 -9.35 1.04 8.87
CA PHE A 368 -8.71 -0.24 9.17
C PHE A 368 -7.28 -0.20 8.66
N GLN A 369 -6.36 -0.67 9.49
CA GLN A 369 -5.03 -1.08 9.03
C GLN A 369 -5.08 -2.52 8.50
N ASP A 370 -4.10 -2.87 7.68
CA ASP A 370 -3.84 -4.25 7.26
C ASP A 370 -4.94 -4.87 6.39
N ILE A 371 -5.54 -4.10 5.47
CA ILE A 371 -6.59 -4.60 4.58
C ILE A 371 -5.99 -5.19 3.31
N ILE A 372 -6.51 -6.35 2.91
CA ILE A 372 -6.30 -6.92 1.58
C ILE A 372 -7.48 -6.57 0.68
N LEU A 373 -7.19 -5.81 -0.36
CA LEU A 373 -8.10 -5.47 -1.44
C LEU A 373 -7.84 -6.39 -2.62
N GLN A 374 -8.87 -6.90 -3.26
CA GLN A 374 -8.80 -7.72 -4.46
C GLN A 374 -8.93 -6.85 -5.71
N SER A 375 -8.25 -7.23 -6.79
CA SER A 375 -8.42 -6.62 -8.10
C SER A 375 -9.84 -6.85 -8.62
N ARG A 376 -10.36 -5.85 -9.31
CA ARG A 376 -11.72 -5.88 -9.87
C ARG A 376 -11.73 -6.44 -11.28
N ASN A 377 -10.56 -6.72 -11.83
CA ASN A 377 -10.38 -7.16 -13.20
C ASN A 377 -10.58 -8.68 -13.35
N GLY A 378 -11.62 -9.24 -12.73
CA GLY A 378 -11.94 -10.68 -12.85
C GLY A 378 -11.21 -11.60 -11.88
N VAL A 379 -10.37 -11.07 -10.98
CA VAL A 379 -9.80 -11.84 -9.87
C VAL A 379 -10.92 -12.28 -8.93
N GLU A 380 -10.82 -13.48 -8.37
CA GLU A 380 -11.74 -14.05 -7.40
C GLU A 380 -10.97 -14.54 -6.15
N THR A 381 -11.55 -14.44 -4.96
CA THR A 381 -10.93 -15.00 -3.75
C THR A 381 -11.86 -15.93 -2.99
N ALA A 382 -11.30 -16.82 -2.17
CA ALA A 382 -12.05 -17.64 -1.23
C ALA A 382 -11.36 -17.67 0.13
N GLU A 383 -12.15 -17.76 1.20
CA GLU A 383 -11.64 -18.03 2.55
C GLU A 383 -11.93 -19.47 2.93
N LEU A 384 -10.91 -20.18 3.37
CA LEU A 384 -10.98 -21.59 3.74
C LEU A 384 -10.58 -21.77 5.20
N LEU A 385 -11.54 -22.23 6.03
CA LEU A 385 -11.25 -22.65 7.39
C LEU A 385 -10.58 -24.03 7.37
N ILE A 386 -9.50 -24.19 8.11
CA ILE A 386 -8.73 -25.45 8.18
C ILE A 386 -9.61 -26.61 8.64
N THR A 387 -10.57 -26.35 9.53
CA THR A 387 -11.52 -27.36 10.04
C THR A 387 -12.37 -28.00 8.93
N ASN A 388 -12.55 -27.31 7.81
CA ASN A 388 -13.42 -27.73 6.71
C ASN A 388 -12.63 -28.13 5.46
N ALA A 389 -11.54 -27.41 5.16
CA ALA A 389 -10.77 -27.58 3.92
C ALA A 389 -9.51 -28.43 4.09
N GLY A 390 -9.12 -28.79 5.32
CA GLY A 390 -7.83 -29.41 5.61
C GLY A 390 -6.72 -28.36 5.81
N THR A 391 -5.46 -28.80 5.90
CA THR A 391 -4.33 -27.90 6.13
C THR A 391 -3.91 -27.20 4.84
N TYR A 392 -3.23 -26.06 4.99
CA TYR A 392 -2.65 -25.32 3.87
C TYR A 392 -1.71 -26.21 3.03
N GLU A 393 -0.87 -27.01 3.68
CA GLU A 393 0.12 -27.88 3.04
C GLU A 393 -0.55 -28.96 2.19
N ALA A 394 -1.63 -29.57 2.72
CA ALA A 394 -2.33 -30.68 2.06
C ALA A 394 -3.32 -30.24 0.97
N PHE A 395 -3.68 -28.95 0.90
CA PHE A 395 -4.63 -28.45 -0.08
C PHE A 395 -4.03 -28.44 -1.50
N GLN A 396 -4.73 -29.07 -2.44
CA GLN A 396 -4.32 -29.31 -3.82
C GLN A 396 -5.51 -29.20 -4.80
N GLU A 397 -5.27 -29.30 -6.11
CA GLU A 397 -6.29 -29.09 -7.15
C GLU A 397 -7.58 -29.92 -6.95
N SER A 398 -7.45 -31.17 -6.50
CA SER A 398 -8.61 -32.05 -6.23
C SER A 398 -9.54 -31.54 -5.13
N ASN A 399 -9.09 -30.58 -4.30
CA ASN A 399 -9.89 -29.97 -3.23
C ASN A 399 -10.69 -28.74 -3.70
N LEU A 400 -10.57 -28.31 -4.96
CA LEU A 400 -11.26 -27.12 -5.46
C LEU A 400 -12.79 -27.31 -5.62
N THR A 401 -13.26 -28.56 -5.62
CA THR A 401 -14.70 -28.85 -5.76
C THR A 401 -15.47 -28.27 -4.57
N GLY A 402 -16.45 -27.41 -4.86
CA GLY A 402 -17.31 -26.80 -3.83
C GLY A 402 -16.74 -25.52 -3.19
N VAL A 403 -15.60 -25.00 -3.68
CA VAL A 403 -15.11 -23.68 -3.27
C VAL A 403 -16.11 -22.60 -3.69
N THR A 404 -16.47 -21.73 -2.74
CA THR A 404 -17.29 -20.54 -2.99
C THR A 404 -16.39 -19.33 -3.26
N TRP A 405 -16.40 -18.85 -4.49
CA TRP A 405 -15.63 -17.70 -4.92
C TRP A 405 -16.34 -16.37 -4.61
N LEU A 406 -15.54 -15.38 -4.22
CA LEU A 406 -15.94 -14.03 -3.90
C LEU A 406 -15.35 -13.04 -4.91
N THR A 407 -16.19 -12.12 -5.38
CA THR A 407 -15.81 -11.04 -6.30
C THR A 407 -15.80 -9.67 -5.63
N THR A 408 -16.18 -9.60 -4.35
CA THR A 408 -16.10 -8.35 -3.58
C THR A 408 -14.64 -7.96 -3.34
N GLN A 409 -14.34 -6.66 -3.41
CA GLN A 409 -12.97 -6.16 -3.23
C GLN A 409 -12.39 -6.51 -1.85
N ILE A 410 -13.22 -6.72 -0.83
CA ILE A 410 -12.81 -7.12 0.53
C ILE A 410 -13.01 -8.61 0.79
N GLY A 411 -12.95 -9.44 -0.26
CA GLY A 411 -13.11 -10.90 -0.19
C GLY A 411 -12.17 -11.55 0.83
N ILE A 412 -10.92 -11.09 0.93
CA ILE A 412 -10.02 -11.35 2.06
C ILE A 412 -10.18 -10.25 3.12
N GLY A 413 -10.03 -8.98 2.73
CA GLY A 413 -10.26 -7.83 3.59
C GLY A 413 -9.43 -7.87 4.87
N ALA A 414 -10.09 -7.68 6.01
CA ALA A 414 -9.48 -7.74 7.34
C ALA A 414 -9.42 -9.15 7.95
N LYS A 415 -9.99 -10.17 7.28
CA LYS A 415 -10.36 -11.44 7.91
C LYS A 415 -9.16 -12.32 8.27
N TRP A 416 -7.99 -12.03 7.70
CA TRP A 416 -6.75 -12.77 7.92
C TRP A 416 -6.12 -12.52 9.30
N ARG A 417 -6.56 -11.47 10.01
CA ARG A 417 -6.05 -11.08 11.31
C ARG A 417 -7.16 -10.75 12.30
N SER A 418 -6.94 -11.06 13.58
CA SER A 418 -7.74 -10.48 14.65
C SER A 418 -7.40 -9.00 14.80
N GLY A 419 -8.41 -8.19 15.14
CA GLY A 419 -8.14 -6.85 15.63
C GLY A 419 -7.40 -6.91 16.98
N GLY A 420 -6.80 -5.79 17.36
CA GLY A 420 -6.36 -5.56 18.73
C GLY A 420 -7.46 -4.91 19.57
N GLY A 421 -7.31 -4.95 20.89
CA GLY A 421 -8.14 -4.22 21.84
C GLY A 421 -7.31 -3.79 23.06
N PRO A 422 -7.93 -3.12 24.05
CA PRO A 422 -7.23 -2.60 25.25
C PRO A 422 -6.42 -3.64 26.06
N GLY A 423 -6.55 -4.93 25.79
CA GLY A 423 -5.79 -6.01 26.43
C GLY A 423 -5.31 -7.11 25.49
N SER A 424 -5.41 -6.94 24.17
CA SER A 424 -4.96 -7.95 23.21
C SER A 424 -4.31 -7.29 22.00
N ALA A 425 -3.10 -7.74 21.65
CA ALA A 425 -2.46 -7.34 20.40
C ALA A 425 -3.21 -7.95 19.20
N PRO A 426 -3.26 -7.25 18.06
CA PRO A 426 -3.71 -7.87 16.82
C PRO A 426 -2.77 -9.02 16.44
N ALA A 427 -3.32 -10.08 15.86
CA ALA A 427 -2.57 -11.28 15.52
C ALA A 427 -3.05 -11.90 14.21
N VAL A 428 -2.14 -12.59 13.51
CA VAL A 428 -2.51 -13.42 12.36
C VAL A 428 -3.44 -14.54 12.81
N ARG A 429 -4.49 -14.82 12.02
CA ARG A 429 -5.34 -15.97 12.26
C ARG A 429 -4.73 -17.21 11.61
N SER A 430 -4.47 -18.24 12.43
CA SER A 430 -3.90 -19.51 11.99
C SER A 430 -4.95 -20.59 11.66
N ASP A 431 -6.24 -20.28 11.83
CA ASP A 431 -7.36 -21.21 11.61
C ASP A 431 -7.84 -21.25 10.14
N ARG A 432 -7.21 -20.48 9.25
CA ARG A 432 -7.64 -20.29 7.87
C ARG A 432 -6.49 -20.01 6.92
N PHE A 433 -6.76 -20.24 5.65
CA PHE A 433 -5.98 -19.74 4.52
C PHE A 433 -6.93 -19.29 3.41
N TYR A 434 -6.39 -18.76 2.33
CA TYR A 434 -7.14 -18.16 1.25
C TYR A 434 -6.80 -18.81 -0.08
N LEU A 435 -7.74 -18.72 -1.01
CA LEU A 435 -7.46 -18.90 -2.43
C LEU A 435 -7.56 -17.56 -3.14
N VAL A 436 -6.67 -17.34 -4.11
CA VAL A 436 -6.69 -16.21 -5.04
C VAL A 436 -6.67 -16.82 -6.43
N LYS A 437 -7.71 -16.55 -7.21
CA LYS A 437 -7.77 -16.91 -8.62
C LYS A 437 -7.51 -15.65 -9.44
N ASP A 438 -6.40 -15.62 -10.15
CA ASP A 438 -6.01 -14.48 -10.97
C ASP A 438 -6.83 -14.38 -12.26
N VAL A 439 -6.53 -13.37 -13.07
CA VAL A 439 -7.25 -13.05 -14.30
C VAL A 439 -7.02 -14.07 -15.42
N ASP A 440 -5.90 -14.79 -15.37
CA ASP A 440 -5.53 -15.84 -16.32
C ASP A 440 -6.07 -17.21 -15.89
N GLY A 441 -6.69 -17.28 -14.71
CA GLY A 441 -7.32 -18.48 -14.18
C GLY A 441 -6.40 -19.36 -13.32
N ASN A 442 -5.16 -18.93 -13.05
CA ASN A 442 -4.30 -19.60 -12.09
C ASN A 442 -4.92 -19.44 -10.69
N ILE A 443 -4.86 -20.52 -9.91
CA ILE A 443 -5.36 -20.54 -8.54
C ILE A 443 -4.19 -20.73 -7.60
N TYR A 444 -3.98 -19.76 -6.73
CA TYR A 444 -3.01 -19.77 -5.66
C TYR A 444 -3.68 -20.04 -4.33
N LYS A 445 -3.07 -20.88 -3.49
CA LYS A 445 -3.32 -20.87 -2.05
C LYS A 445 -2.39 -19.85 -1.41
N LEU A 446 -2.90 -19.09 -0.44
CA LEU A 446 -2.18 -18.02 0.24
C LEU A 446 -2.50 -18.03 1.73
N ARG A 447 -1.47 -17.90 2.58
CA ARG A 447 -1.63 -17.63 4.01
C ARG A 447 -0.74 -16.49 4.46
N PHE A 448 -1.15 -15.83 5.52
CA PHE A 448 -0.30 -14.87 6.23
C PHE A 448 0.49 -15.62 7.28
N THR A 449 1.79 -15.36 7.37
CA THR A 449 2.71 -16.01 8.32
C THR A 449 3.18 -15.05 9.40
N ALA A 450 3.16 -13.75 9.13
CA ALA A 450 3.53 -12.72 10.10
C ALA A 450 2.73 -11.43 9.90
N LEU A 451 2.39 -10.79 11.02
CA LEU A 451 1.81 -9.44 11.06
C LEU A 451 2.90 -8.37 11.24
N THR A 452 4.00 -8.75 11.90
CA THR A 452 5.14 -7.89 12.21
C THR A 452 6.43 -8.52 11.69
N GLN A 453 7.41 -7.67 11.39
CA GLN A 453 8.79 -8.06 11.12
C GLN A 453 9.67 -7.41 12.17
N ASN A 454 10.44 -8.21 12.90
CA ASN A 454 11.30 -7.70 14.00
C ASN A 454 10.54 -6.84 15.03
N GLY A 455 9.27 -7.17 15.30
CA GLY A 455 8.39 -6.41 16.21
C GLY A 455 7.71 -5.18 15.58
N GLU A 456 8.03 -4.82 14.34
CA GLU A 456 7.47 -3.66 13.65
C GLU A 456 6.29 -4.06 12.74
N ARG A 457 5.18 -3.31 12.82
CA ARG A 457 4.01 -3.50 11.92
C ARG A 457 4.20 -2.79 10.58
N GLY A 458 3.36 -3.14 9.61
CA GLY A 458 3.36 -2.52 8.28
C GLY A 458 4.30 -3.19 7.28
N ARG A 459 4.79 -4.39 7.60
CA ARG A 459 5.52 -5.28 6.68
C ARG A 459 5.06 -6.75 6.83
N PRO A 460 3.76 -7.06 6.71
CA PRO A 460 3.29 -8.42 6.94
C PRO A 460 3.90 -9.40 5.92
N GLN A 461 3.96 -10.67 6.29
CA GLN A 461 4.48 -11.72 5.43
C GLN A 461 3.35 -12.63 4.94
N ILE A 462 3.40 -12.94 3.65
CA ILE A 462 2.57 -13.96 3.02
C ILE A 462 3.44 -15.11 2.53
N GLU A 463 2.84 -16.29 2.51
CA GLU A 463 3.31 -17.46 1.79
C GLU A 463 2.22 -17.86 0.80
N PHE A 464 2.59 -18.15 -0.44
CA PHE A 464 1.65 -18.62 -1.44
C PHE A 464 2.26 -19.74 -2.31
N ALA A 465 1.39 -20.55 -2.90
CA ALA A 465 1.75 -21.61 -3.83
C ALA A 465 0.66 -21.85 -4.87
N LEU A 466 1.07 -22.19 -6.08
CA LEU A 466 0.18 -22.56 -7.17
C LEU A 466 -0.55 -23.86 -6.82
N VAL A 467 -1.86 -23.85 -6.93
CA VAL A 467 -2.74 -25.02 -6.78
C VAL A 467 -3.13 -25.56 -8.14
N LYS A 468 -3.38 -24.66 -9.09
CA LYS A 468 -3.81 -24.99 -10.45
C LYS A 468 -3.39 -23.90 -11.41
N LYS A 469 -2.83 -24.29 -12.56
CA LYS A 469 -2.59 -23.40 -13.71
C LYS A 469 -3.88 -23.16 -14.51
N GLY A 470 -4.08 -21.92 -14.94
CA GLY A 470 -5.22 -21.45 -15.75
C GLY A 470 -5.35 -22.11 -17.12
#